data_AF-A0A959I434-F1
#
_entry.id   AF-A0A959I434-F1
#
_cell.length_a   1.000
_cell.length_b   1.000
_cell.length_c   1.000
_cell.angle_alpha   90.00
_cell.angle_beta   90.00
_cell.angle_gamma   90.00
#
_symmetry.space_group_name_H-M   'P 1'
#
loop_
_entity.id
_entity.type
_entity.pdbx_description
1 polymer ?
#
loop_
_entity_poly.entity_id
_entity_poly.type
_entity_poly.pdbx_seq_one_letter_code
_entity_poly.pdbx_strand_id
1 'polypeptide(L)'
;MKKLIGIGLLLALLGVGVGYFMYNKPHQNMEKAEADMTLESTALFSAFEANEAEANEKYLDKVIKISGTVKEVNTDEEGNISLTLESGNELFGVICQMDNL
;
A
#
# COMPACT_ATOMS: atom_id res chain seq x y z
N MET A 1 37.31 -26.47 -6.92
CA MET A 1 36.74 -25.94 -8.18
C MET A 1 35.32 -26.45 -8.45
N LYS A 2 35.07 -27.75 -8.63
CA LYS A 2 33.71 -28.29 -8.87
C LYS A 2 32.68 -27.93 -7.78
N LYS A 3 33.09 -27.93 -6.50
CA LYS A 3 32.23 -27.52 -5.37
C LYS A 3 31.85 -26.04 -5.39
N LEU A 4 32.75 -25.16 -5.83
CA LEU A 4 32.49 -23.71 -5.94
C LEU A 4 31.55 -23.40 -7.11
N ILE A 5 31.70 -24.11 -8.23
CA ILE A 5 30.77 -24.03 -9.36
C ILE A 5 29.38 -24.51 -8.93
N GLY A 6 29.30 -25.63 -8.20
CA GLY A 6 28.03 -26.14 -7.67
C GLY A 6 27.33 -25.16 -6.72
N ILE A 7 28.07 -24.48 -5.85
CA ILE A 7 27.53 -23.45 -4.94
C ILE A 7 27.03 -22.23 -5.74
N GLY A 8 27.77 -21.78 -6.75
CA GLY A 8 27.35 -20.67 -7.60
C GLY A 8 26.07 -20.97 -8.38
N LEU A 9 25.94 -22.21 -8.89
CA LEU A 9 24.76 -22.67 -9.61
C LEU A 9 23.52 -22.79 -8.69
N LEU A 10 23.74 -23.25 -7.45
CA LEU A 10 22.68 -23.31 -6.44
C LEU A 10 22.19 -21.90 -6.05
N LEU A 11 23.11 -20.95 -5.84
CA LEU A 11 22.76 -19.55 -5.55
C LEU A 11 22.01 -18.89 -6.72
N ALA A 12 22.41 -19.17 -7.96
CA ALA A 12 21.71 -18.68 -9.14
C ALA A 12 20.28 -19.23 -9.23
N LEU A 13 20.10 -20.54 -8.96
CA LEU A 13 18.76 -21.16 -8.92
C LEU A 13 17.88 -20.58 -7.81
N LEU A 14 18.43 -20.35 -6.62
CA LEU A 14 17.70 -19.71 -5.52
C LEU A 14 17.30 -18.27 -5.87
N GLY A 15 18.21 -17.50 -6.49
CA GLY A 15 17.94 -16.14 -6.94
C GLY A 15 16.82 -16.07 -7.97
N VAL A 16 16.83 -16.96 -8.96
CA VAL A 16 15.74 -17.07 -9.96
C VAL A 16 14.43 -17.46 -9.30
N GLY A 17 14.45 -18.42 -8.37
CA GLY A 17 13.26 -18.86 -7.65
C GLY A 17 12.61 -17.74 -6.82
N VAL A 18 13.42 -17.01 -6.05
CA VAL A 18 12.94 -15.86 -5.24
C VAL A 18 12.45 -14.74 -6.15
N GLY A 19 13.20 -14.40 -7.20
CA GLY A 19 12.81 -13.36 -8.16
C GLY A 19 11.47 -13.67 -8.82
N TYR A 20 11.27 -14.92 -9.26
CA TYR A 20 10.01 -15.37 -9.84
C TYR A 20 8.84 -15.32 -8.85
N PHE A 21 9.08 -15.72 -7.59
CA PHE A 21 8.06 -15.66 -6.53
C PHE A 21 7.66 -14.23 -6.20
N MET A 22 8.62 -13.31 -6.08
CA MET A 22 8.34 -11.90 -5.82
C MET A 22 7.61 -11.22 -6.98
N TYR A 23 7.99 -11.55 -8.22
CA TYR A 23 7.33 -11.01 -9.43
C TYR A 23 5.86 -11.44 -9.54
N ASN A 24 5.53 -12.67 -9.12
CA ASN A 24 4.16 -13.19 -9.16
C ASN A 24 3.42 -13.06 -7.83
N LYS A 25 3.89 -12.22 -6.90
CA LYS A 25 3.19 -12.03 -5.64
C LYS A 25 1.81 -11.43 -5.92
N PRO A 26 0.71 -12.12 -5.55
CA PRO A 26 -0.63 -11.59 -5.79
C PRO A 26 -0.81 -10.28 -5.01
N HIS A 27 -1.56 -9.36 -5.61
CA HIS A 27 -1.96 -8.14 -4.91
C HIS A 27 -2.78 -8.54 -3.69
N GLN A 28 -2.51 -7.89 -2.56
CA GLN A 28 -3.19 -8.19 -1.32
C GLN A 28 -4.64 -7.74 -1.45
N ASN A 29 -5.58 -8.65 -1.26
CA ASN A 29 -7.01 -8.33 -1.33
C ASN A 29 -7.42 -7.50 -0.11
N MET A 30 -7.75 -6.22 -0.36
CA MET A 30 -8.08 -5.26 0.70
C MET A 30 -9.43 -5.54 1.36
N GLU A 31 -10.32 -6.32 0.74
CA GLU A 31 -11.60 -6.77 1.34
C GLU A 31 -11.38 -7.74 2.50
N LYS A 32 -10.32 -8.56 2.41
CA LYS A 32 -10.00 -9.62 3.40
C LYS A 32 -8.77 -9.32 4.25
N ALA A 33 -8.06 -8.23 3.97
CA ALA A 33 -6.86 -7.87 4.70
C ALA A 33 -7.19 -7.54 6.17
N GLU A 34 -6.40 -8.07 7.09
CA GLU A 34 -6.45 -7.64 8.48
C GLU A 34 -5.76 -6.28 8.60
N ALA A 35 -6.42 -5.34 9.28
CA ALA A 35 -5.87 -4.01 9.48
C ALA A 35 -4.84 -4.01 10.60
N ASP A 36 -3.63 -3.52 10.31
CA ASP A 36 -2.62 -3.26 11.33
C ASP A 36 -3.07 -2.14 12.28
N MET A 37 -3.84 -1.17 11.75
CA MET A 37 -4.27 0.03 12.44
C MET A 37 -5.65 0.49 12.00
N THR A 38 -6.34 1.22 12.87
CA THR A 38 -7.61 1.91 12.56
C THR A 38 -7.52 3.37 12.95
N LEU A 39 -7.94 4.28 12.07
CA LEU A 39 -7.95 5.72 12.33
C LEU A 39 -8.94 6.48 11.44
N GLU A 40 -9.20 7.73 11.81
CA GLU A 40 -9.98 8.67 11.00
C GLU A 40 -9.11 9.31 9.91
N SER A 41 -9.72 9.65 8.76
CA SER A 41 -9.06 10.34 7.64
C SER A 41 -8.43 11.68 8.07
N THR A 42 -9.08 12.40 8.98
CA THR A 42 -8.59 13.65 9.58
C THR A 42 -7.29 13.46 10.36
N ALA A 43 -7.19 12.36 11.12
CA ALA A 43 -6.01 12.03 11.91
C ALA A 43 -4.83 11.62 11.02
N LEU A 44 -5.10 10.87 9.94
CA LEU A 44 -4.07 10.53 8.96
C LEU A 44 -3.50 11.80 8.32
N PHE A 45 -4.37 12.66 7.81
CA PHE A 45 -3.97 13.91 7.16
C PHE A 45 -3.17 14.79 8.11
N SER A 46 -3.66 15.01 9.33
CA SER A 46 -3.00 15.86 10.32
C SER A 46 -1.59 15.36 10.66
N ALA A 47 -1.37 14.03 10.69
CA ALA A 47 -0.06 13.46 10.95
C ALA A 47 0.93 13.75 9.82
N PHE A 48 0.49 13.63 8.56
CA PHE A 48 1.32 13.94 7.39
C PHE A 48 1.57 15.45 7.24
N GLU A 49 0.59 16.29 7.58
CA GLU A 49 0.75 17.75 7.61
C GLU A 49 1.77 18.19 8.67
N ALA A 50 1.74 17.57 9.86
CA ALA A 50 2.64 17.91 10.95
C ALA A 50 4.08 17.47 10.71
N ASN A 51 4.29 16.22 10.26
CA ASN A 51 5.61 15.66 9.99
C ASN A 51 5.54 14.45 9.06
N GLU A 52 5.82 14.67 7.78
CA GLU A 52 5.82 13.62 6.77
C GLU A 52 6.79 12.46 7.08
N ALA A 53 7.98 12.75 7.62
CA ALA A 53 8.98 11.71 7.90
C ALA A 53 8.51 10.75 9.01
N GLU A 54 7.97 11.30 10.10
CA GLU A 54 7.41 10.50 11.20
C GLU A 54 6.15 9.76 10.79
N ALA A 55 5.29 10.39 9.99
CA ALA A 55 4.10 9.74 9.44
C ALA A 55 4.47 8.58 8.52
N ASN A 56 5.50 8.73 7.69
CA ASN A 56 6.01 7.68 6.83
C ASN A 56 6.50 6.46 7.63
N GLU A 57 7.29 6.68 8.69
CA GLU A 57 7.74 5.60 9.57
C GLU A 57 6.57 4.86 10.24
N LYS A 58 5.46 5.56 10.50
CA LYS A 58 4.30 5.01 11.20
C LYS A 58 3.30 4.29 10.29
N TYR A 59 3.07 4.79 9.08
CA TYR A 59 1.93 4.40 8.25
C TYR A 59 2.30 3.73 6.92
N LEU A 60 3.51 3.92 6.39
CA LEU A 60 3.91 3.23 5.16
C LEU A 60 4.01 1.72 5.40
N ASP A 61 3.72 0.96 4.35
CA ASP A 61 3.71 -0.51 4.35
C ASP A 61 2.76 -1.13 5.40
N LYS A 62 1.76 -0.38 5.87
CA LYS A 62 0.70 -0.85 6.78
C LYS A 62 -0.64 -0.94 6.10
N VAL A 63 -1.43 -1.92 6.51
CA VAL A 63 -2.85 -2.01 6.18
C VAL A 63 -3.62 -1.15 7.16
N ILE A 64 -4.26 -0.10 6.66
CA ILE A 64 -4.97 0.86 7.50
C ILE A 64 -6.46 0.80 7.21
N LYS A 65 -7.26 0.54 8.25
CA LYS A 65 -8.70 0.77 8.21
C LYS A 65 -8.99 2.24 8.48
N ILE A 66 -9.42 2.96 7.45
CA ILE A 66 -9.77 4.38 7.56
C ILE A 66 -11.28 4.55 7.67
N SER A 67 -11.71 5.42 8.57
CA SER A 67 -13.09 5.92 8.65
C SER A 67 -13.11 7.42 8.33
N GLY A 68 -14.19 7.89 7.72
CA GLY A 68 -14.31 9.29 7.30
C GLY A 68 -15.52 9.53 6.41
N THR A 69 -15.86 10.80 6.19
CA THR A 69 -16.93 11.22 5.28
C THR A 69 -16.42 11.24 3.85
N VAL A 70 -17.17 10.65 2.92
CA VAL A 70 -16.84 10.73 1.49
C VAL A 70 -17.16 12.13 0.96
N LYS A 71 -16.12 12.82 0.49
CA LYS A 71 -16.19 14.14 -0.15
C LYS A 71 -16.49 14.02 -1.65
N GLU A 72 -15.83 13.08 -2.32
CA GLU A 72 -15.92 12.90 -3.77
C GLU A 72 -15.70 11.44 -4.17
N VAL A 73 -16.32 11.05 -5.28
CA VAL A 73 -16.09 9.77 -5.96
C VAL A 73 -15.70 10.09 -7.40
N ASN A 74 -14.55 9.57 -7.83
CA ASN A 74 -14.02 9.74 -9.18
C ASN A 74 -13.82 8.37 -9.84
N THR A 75 -14.07 8.29 -11.14
CA THR A 75 -13.74 7.13 -11.97
C THR A 75 -12.91 7.62 -13.14
N ASP A 76 -11.70 7.08 -13.28
CA ASP A 76 -10.81 7.43 -14.38
C ASP A 76 -11.23 6.76 -15.71
N GLU A 77 -10.52 7.09 -16.79
CA GLU A 77 -10.80 6.55 -18.13
C GLU A 77 -10.59 5.02 -18.22
N GLU A 78 -9.82 4.45 -17.31
CA GLU A 78 -9.55 3.01 -17.22
C GLU A 78 -10.58 2.28 -16.34
N GLY A 79 -11.51 3.01 -15.71
CA GLY A 79 -12.55 2.49 -14.84
C GLY A 79 -12.13 2.31 -13.39
N ASN A 80 -10.95 2.78 -12.99
CA ASN A 80 -10.51 2.72 -11.59
C ASN A 80 -11.30 3.74 -10.75
N ILE A 81 -11.83 3.30 -9.62
CA ILE A 81 -12.63 4.14 -8.72
C ILE A 81 -11.74 4.68 -7.61
N SER A 82 -11.76 5.99 -7.38
CA SER A 82 -11.12 6.64 -6.25
C SER A 82 -12.13 7.40 -5.40
N LEU A 83 -12.03 7.25 -4.08
CA LEU A 83 -12.83 7.96 -3.09
C LEU A 83 -11.95 8.99 -2.40
N THR A 84 -12.38 10.25 -2.39
CA THR A 84 -11.73 11.28 -1.57
C THR A 84 -12.50 11.42 -0.26
N LEU A 85 -11.84 11.19 0.86
CA LEU A 85 -12.37 11.40 2.20
C LEU A 85 -12.03 12.80 2.72
N GLU A 86 -12.96 13.39 3.48
CA GLU A 86 -12.72 14.66 4.17
C GLU A 86 -11.52 14.55 5.12
N SER A 87 -10.68 15.59 5.14
CA SER A 87 -9.46 15.64 5.97
C SER A 87 -9.56 16.63 7.14
N GLY A 88 -10.68 17.36 7.26
CA GLY A 88 -10.79 18.52 8.14
C GLY A 88 -10.22 19.80 7.52
N ASN A 89 -9.60 19.70 6.34
CA ASN A 89 -9.20 20.82 5.49
C ASN A 89 -10.16 20.94 4.29
N GLU A 90 -10.55 22.17 3.93
CA GLU A 90 -11.50 22.40 2.83
C GLU A 90 -10.90 22.06 1.45
N LEU A 91 -9.59 22.22 1.27
CA LEU A 91 -8.90 22.00 -0.01
C LEU A 91 -8.40 20.55 -0.13
N PHE A 92 -7.87 19.96 0.94
CA PHE A 92 -7.20 18.66 0.88
C PHE A 92 -8.10 17.50 1.34
N GLY A 93 -7.72 16.27 0.98
CA GLY A 93 -8.45 15.06 1.31
C GLY A 93 -7.53 13.84 1.35
N VAL A 94 -8.02 12.75 1.93
CA VAL A 94 -7.36 11.45 1.87
C VAL A 94 -7.97 10.67 0.71
N ILE A 95 -7.17 10.29 -0.27
CA ILE A 95 -7.66 9.58 -1.46
C ILE A 95 -7.43 8.08 -1.26
N CYS A 96 -8.51 7.30 -1.42
CA CYS A 96 -8.50 5.85 -1.40
C CYS A 96 -8.89 5.35 -2.79
N GLN A 97 -7.94 4.75 -3.52
CA GLN A 97 -8.25 4.03 -4.76
C GLN A 97 -8.78 2.63 -4.41
N MET A 98 -9.93 2.29 -4.97
CA MET A 98 -10.55 0.98 -4.79
C MET A 98 -9.77 -0.09 -5.54
N ASP A 99 -9.66 -1.24 -4.90
CA ASP A 99 -9.02 -2.42 -5.47
C ASP A 99 -9.87 -2.97 -6.63
N ASN A 100 -9.24 -3.29 -7.77
CA ASN A 100 -9.92 -3.77 -8.98
C ASN A 100 -9.69 -5.29 -9.21
N LEU A 101 -9.56 -6.05 -8.11
CA LEU A 101 -9.30 -7.49 -8.15
C LEU A 101 -10.36 -8.33 -8.85
#